data_AF-A0A3B3R4W6-F1
#
_entry.id   AF-A0A3B3R4W6-F1
#
_cell.length_a   1.000
_cell.length_b   1.000
_cell.length_c   1.000
_cell.angle_alpha   90.00
_cell.angle_beta   90.00
_cell.angle_gamma   90.00
#
_symmetry.space_group_name_H-M   'P 1'
#
loop_
_entity.id
_entity.type
_entity.pdbx_description
1 polymer ?
#
loop_
_entity_poly.entity_id
_entity_poly.type
_entity_poly.pdbx_seq_one_letter_code
_entity_poly.pdbx_strand_id
1 'polypeptide(L)'
;MGHPFYSWRRRYIMYHGTTLTAAYHIKNHGFQRSSGGMLGPGVYVSRSFQKARVYPKILPFNERRAVLKLRVRVGKVKKIDRQGHPLQKTWHENGYDTAWVPPNCGMVPSGFEEDCVWDPSRIEVLSIIPL
;
A
#
# COMPACT_ATOMS: atom_id res chain seq x y z
N MET A 1 10.34 -29.39 -6.31
CA MET A 1 10.89 -28.27 -5.51
C MET A 1 9.72 -27.40 -5.05
N GLY A 2 9.42 -27.40 -3.76
CA GLY A 2 8.20 -26.81 -3.22
C GLY A 2 8.24 -25.28 -3.21
N HIS A 3 7.28 -24.63 -3.86
CA HIS A 3 7.00 -23.23 -3.64
C HIS A 3 6.49 -23.04 -2.20
N PRO A 4 7.00 -22.08 -1.42
CA PRO A 4 6.49 -21.86 -0.07
C PRO A 4 5.05 -21.35 -0.21
N PHE A 5 4.08 -22.18 0.14
CA PHE A 5 2.69 -21.78 0.26
C PHE A 5 2.59 -20.75 1.39
N TYR A 6 2.65 -19.46 1.01
CA TYR A 6 2.38 -18.38 1.93
C TYR A 6 0.90 -18.47 2.34
N SER A 7 0.67 -18.79 3.62
CA SER A 7 -0.65 -18.85 4.27
C SER A 7 -1.58 -17.73 3.79
N TRP A 8 -2.70 -18.12 3.15
CA TRP A 8 -3.77 -17.25 2.65
C TRP A 8 -4.44 -16.37 3.72
N ARG A 9 -4.04 -16.50 5.00
CA ARG A 9 -4.59 -15.78 6.15
C ARG A 9 -3.70 -14.66 6.69
N ARG A 10 -2.58 -14.35 6.02
CA ARG A 10 -1.66 -13.31 6.51
C ARG A 10 -2.32 -11.93 6.52
N ARG A 11 -2.29 -11.32 7.70
CA ARG A 11 -2.79 -9.97 7.98
C ARG A 11 -1.66 -9.16 8.60
N TYR A 12 -1.52 -7.92 8.15
CA TYR A 12 -0.55 -6.98 8.72
C TYR A 12 -1.23 -5.69 9.14
N ILE A 13 -0.66 -5.05 10.16
CA ILE A 13 -0.93 -3.65 10.43
C ILE A 13 -0.07 -2.83 9.47
N MET A 14 -0.73 -1.97 8.70
CA MET A 14 -0.10 -1.09 7.73
C MET A 14 -0.71 0.32 7.85
N TYR A 15 -0.13 1.25 7.11
CA TYR A 15 -0.41 2.67 7.21
C TYR A 15 -0.53 3.29 5.82
N HIS A 16 -1.47 4.23 5.70
CA HIS A 16 -1.65 5.06 4.50
C HIS A 16 -1.75 6.52 4.92
N GLY A 17 -0.82 7.34 4.44
CA GLY A 17 -0.83 8.79 4.66
C GLY A 17 -1.67 9.49 3.60
N THR A 18 -2.57 10.37 4.03
CA THR A 18 -3.47 11.11 3.15
C THR A 18 -3.90 12.42 3.83
N THR A 19 -4.79 13.20 3.22
CA THR A 19 -5.39 14.36 3.88
C THR A 19 -6.44 13.93 4.89
N LEU A 20 -6.72 14.75 5.90
CA LEU A 20 -7.71 14.44 6.93
C LEU A 20 -9.11 14.27 6.32
N THR A 21 -9.49 15.11 5.37
CA THR A 21 -10.75 14.98 4.62
C THR A 21 -10.81 13.64 3.89
N ALA A 22 -9.74 13.28 3.17
CA ALA A 22 -9.68 12.01 2.45
C ALA A 22 -9.69 10.80 3.40
N ALA A 23 -9.07 10.91 4.58
CA ALA A 23 -9.10 9.85 5.59
C ALA A 23 -10.53 9.57 6.09
N TYR A 24 -11.33 10.62 6.35
CA TYR A 24 -12.75 10.45 6.69
C TYR A 24 -13.55 9.86 5.53
N HIS A 25 -13.33 10.33 4.30
CA HIS A 25 -13.99 9.79 3.12
C HIS A 25 -13.68 8.30 2.94
N ILE A 26 -12.41 7.90 3.05
CA ILE A 26 -11.98 6.49 2.96
C ILE A 26 -12.60 5.65 4.08
N LYS A 27 -12.68 6.18 5.31
CA LYS A 27 -13.32 5.46 6.42
C LYS A 27 -14.79 5.16 6.16
N ASN A 28 -15.51 6.07 5.51
CA ASN A 28 -16.95 5.95 5.26
C ASN A 28 -17.29 5.18 3.97
N HIS A 29 -16.44 5.28 2.95
CA HIS A 29 -16.73 4.76 1.60
C HIS A 29 -15.75 3.69 1.11
N GLY A 30 -14.74 3.37 1.91
CA GLY A 30 -13.66 2.47 1.53
C GLY A 30 -12.61 3.13 0.64
N PHE A 31 -11.55 2.37 0.35
CA PHE A 31 -10.52 2.82 -0.58
C PHE A 31 -10.99 2.71 -2.03
N GLN A 32 -10.56 3.66 -2.85
CA GLN A 32 -10.53 3.55 -4.30
C GLN A 32 -9.10 3.31 -4.73
N ARG A 33 -8.89 2.41 -5.70
CA ARG A 33 -7.57 2.18 -6.28
C ARG A 33 -7.11 3.41 -7.06
N SER A 34 -5.80 3.65 -7.07
CA SER A 34 -5.21 4.48 -8.11
C SER A 34 -5.30 3.76 -9.46
N SER A 35 -5.29 4.54 -10.56
CA SER A 35 -5.18 4.02 -11.93
C SER A 35 -3.77 3.59 -12.33
N GLY A 36 -2.76 3.89 -11.49
CA GLY A 36 -1.36 3.61 -11.79
C GLY A 36 -0.43 3.84 -10.60
N GLY A 37 0.86 4.00 -10.89
CA GLY A 37 1.94 4.16 -9.91
C GLY A 37 3.12 3.26 -10.23
N MET A 38 4.11 3.23 -9.33
CA MET A 38 5.34 2.44 -9.49
C MET A 38 5.04 0.95 -9.68
N LEU A 39 4.01 0.43 -9.00
CA LEU A 39 3.57 -0.96 -9.03
C LEU A 39 2.28 -1.14 -9.84
N GLY A 40 1.90 -0.15 -10.66
CA GLY A 40 0.62 -0.17 -11.36
C GLY A 40 -0.57 0.20 -10.46
N PRO A 41 -1.81 -0.06 -10.93
CA PRO A 41 -3.03 0.28 -10.20
C PRO A 41 -3.20 -0.50 -8.89
N GLY A 42 -3.68 0.18 -7.84
CA GLY A 42 -3.93 -0.44 -6.54
C GLY A 42 -4.00 0.57 -5.39
N VAL A 43 -4.03 0.07 -4.17
CA VAL A 43 -3.95 0.89 -2.94
C VAL A 43 -2.57 0.73 -2.34
N TYR A 44 -1.84 1.84 -2.23
CA TYR A 44 -0.47 1.87 -1.73
C TYR A 44 -0.45 2.05 -0.22
N VAL A 45 0.21 1.14 0.48
CA VAL A 45 0.30 1.11 1.94
C VAL A 45 1.72 0.74 2.37
N SER A 46 2.07 1.07 3.61
CA SER A 46 3.40 0.79 4.17
C SER A 46 3.28 0.23 5.58
N ARG A 47 4.21 -0.63 5.96
CA ARG A 47 4.37 -1.11 7.34
C ARG A 47 5.00 -0.04 8.24
N SER A 48 5.59 1.02 7.66
CA SER A 48 6.19 2.13 8.38
C SER A 48 5.23 3.31 8.55
N PHE A 49 4.84 3.58 9.80
CA PHE A 49 4.11 4.80 10.14
C PHE A 49 4.92 6.06 9.81
N GLN A 50 6.24 6.03 10.04
CA GLN A 50 7.12 7.16 9.74
C GLN A 50 7.17 7.48 8.25
N LYS A 51 7.11 6.46 7.39
CA LYS A 51 6.95 6.68 5.94
C LYS A 51 5.57 7.24 5.62
N ALA A 52 4.50 6.66 6.17
CA ALA A 52 3.14 7.09 5.85
C ALA A 52 2.87 8.55 6.26
N ARG A 53 3.34 8.97 7.43
CA ARG A 53 3.01 10.30 8.00
C ARG A 53 3.50 11.50 7.19
N VAL A 54 4.44 11.31 6.27
CA VAL A 54 4.94 12.42 5.40
C VAL A 54 4.10 12.60 4.13
N TYR A 55 3.09 11.74 3.92
CA TYR A 55 2.18 11.84 2.77
C TYR A 55 0.85 12.55 3.14
N PRO A 56 0.28 13.32 2.19
CA PRO A 56 0.88 13.67 0.89
C PRO A 56 2.10 14.59 1.07
N LYS A 57 3.08 14.46 0.17
CA LYS A 57 4.32 15.27 0.19
C LYS A 57 4.00 16.76 0.05
N ILE A 58 3.10 17.07 -0.88
CA ILE A 58 2.52 18.40 -1.05
C ILE A 58 1.13 18.38 -0.39
N LEU A 59 0.95 19.21 0.62
CA LEU A 59 -0.32 19.32 1.34
C LEU A 59 -1.09 20.54 0.81
N PRO A 60 -2.36 20.39 0.39
CA PRO A 60 -3.19 21.55 0.05
C PRO A 60 -3.32 22.53 1.22
N PHE A 61 -3.42 23.82 0.93
CA PHE A 61 -3.40 24.89 1.94
C PHE A 61 -4.45 24.72 3.07
N ASN A 62 -5.66 24.25 2.73
CA ASN A 62 -6.76 24.04 3.68
C ASN A 62 -6.88 22.60 4.18
N GLU A 63 -5.80 21.83 4.13
CA GLU A 63 -5.80 20.42 4.54
C GLU A 63 -4.85 20.14 5.69
N ARG A 64 -5.16 19.09 6.45
CA ARG A 64 -4.25 18.51 7.45
C ARG A 64 -3.83 17.13 6.99
N ARG A 65 -2.62 16.70 7.34
CA ARG A 65 -2.24 15.30 7.13
C ARG A 65 -2.96 14.41 8.13
N ALA A 66 -3.24 13.19 7.72
CA ALA A 66 -3.71 12.12 8.59
C ALA A 66 -3.11 10.80 8.13
N VAL A 67 -2.98 9.86 9.07
CA VAL A 67 -2.57 8.49 8.78
C VAL A 67 -3.72 7.56 9.12
N LEU A 68 -4.11 6.73 8.16
CA LEU A 68 -5.00 5.61 8.39
C LEU A 68 -4.18 4.44 8.91
N LYS A 69 -4.55 3.88 10.07
CA LYS A 69 -4.06 2.57 10.54
C LYS A 69 -4.96 1.48 9.97
N LEU A 70 -4.37 0.49 9.32
CA LEU A 70 -5.07 -0.47 8.50
C LEU A 70 -4.80 -1.91 8.95
N ARG A 71 -5.78 -2.79 8.83
CA ARG A 71 -5.59 -4.25 8.83
C ARG A 71 -5.71 -4.74 7.38
N VAL A 72 -4.61 -5.24 6.83
CA VAL A 72 -4.51 -5.60 5.40
C VAL A 72 -4.37 -7.10 5.23
N ARG A 73 -5.26 -7.73 4.45
CA ARG A 73 -5.17 -9.13 4.02
C ARG A 73 -4.36 -9.24 2.72
N VAL A 74 -3.06 -9.54 2.84
CA VAL A 74 -2.12 -9.45 1.69
C VAL A 74 -2.25 -10.59 0.67
N GLY A 75 -2.85 -11.72 1.03
CA GLY A 75 -3.05 -12.84 0.10
C GLY A 75 -1.74 -13.34 -0.55
N LYS A 76 -1.80 -13.62 -1.86
CA LYS A 76 -0.65 -14.03 -2.66
C LYS A 76 0.20 -12.81 -3.04
N VAL A 77 1.40 -12.71 -2.46
CA VAL A 77 2.28 -11.55 -2.62
C VAL A 77 3.32 -11.77 -3.72
N LYS A 78 3.50 -10.78 -4.59
CA LYS A 78 4.60 -10.72 -5.57
C LYS A 78 5.68 -9.77 -5.09
N LYS A 79 6.89 -10.29 -4.86
CA LYS A 79 8.08 -9.46 -4.63
C LYS A 79 8.44 -8.73 -5.93
N ILE A 80 8.62 -7.42 -5.88
CA ILE A 80 9.09 -6.55 -6.97
C ILE A 80 10.33 -5.82 -6.44
N ASP A 81 11.52 -6.28 -6.84
CA ASP A 81 12.79 -5.89 -6.20
C ASP A 81 13.80 -5.24 -7.13
N ARG A 82 13.36 -4.82 -8.32
CA ARG A 82 14.16 -4.04 -9.27
C ARG A 82 13.27 -3.26 -10.22
N GLN A 83 13.76 -2.11 -10.68
CA GLN A 83 13.12 -1.38 -11.76
C GLN A 83 13.09 -2.23 -13.04
N GLY A 84 12.00 -2.15 -13.80
CA GLY A 84 11.79 -2.96 -15.00
C GLY A 84 11.54 -4.44 -14.68
N HIS A 85 11.08 -4.77 -13.47
CA HIS A 85 10.64 -6.14 -13.17
C HIS A 85 9.48 -6.51 -14.13
N PRO A 86 9.47 -7.71 -14.76
CA PRO A 86 8.46 -8.07 -15.78
C PRO A 86 7.02 -7.93 -15.32
N LEU A 87 6.78 -8.17 -14.03
CA LEU A 87 5.47 -8.07 -13.38
C LEU A 87 5.29 -6.78 -12.55
N GLN A 88 6.13 -5.77 -12.74
CA GLN A 88 6.12 -4.55 -11.91
C GLN A 88 4.73 -3.90 -11.88
N LYS A 89 4.02 -3.86 -13.01
CA LYS A 89 2.69 -3.24 -13.12
C LYS A 89 1.54 -4.22 -13.38
N THR A 90 1.85 -5.47 -13.72
CA THR A 90 0.91 -6.50 -14.21
C THR A 90 0.79 -7.72 -13.29
N TRP A 91 1.35 -7.64 -12.08
CA TRP A 91 1.28 -8.72 -11.09
C TRP A 91 -0.15 -9.16 -10.77
N HIS A 92 -1.12 -8.24 -10.76
CA HIS A 92 -2.53 -8.56 -10.47
C HIS A 92 -3.16 -9.43 -11.58
N GLU A 93 -2.81 -9.19 -12.85
CA GLU A 93 -3.22 -10.02 -13.99
C GLU A 93 -2.66 -11.45 -13.90
N ASN A 94 -1.58 -11.62 -13.13
CA ASN A 94 -0.92 -12.90 -12.88
C ASN A 94 -1.43 -13.59 -11.60
N GLY A 95 -2.59 -13.16 -11.08
CA GLY A 95 -3.27 -13.75 -9.94
C GLY A 95 -2.62 -13.46 -8.59
N TYR A 96 -1.83 -12.40 -8.48
CA TYR A 96 -1.31 -11.92 -7.19
C TYR A 96 -2.25 -10.87 -6.59
N ASP A 97 -2.40 -10.90 -5.28
CA ASP A 97 -3.29 -10.00 -4.53
C ASP A 97 -2.57 -8.72 -4.10
N THR A 98 -1.24 -8.77 -3.95
CA THR A 98 -0.41 -7.66 -3.51
C THR A 98 0.95 -7.71 -4.18
N ALA A 99 1.45 -6.59 -4.68
CA ALA A 99 2.88 -6.42 -4.98
C ALA A 99 3.60 -5.81 -3.77
N TRP A 100 4.81 -6.26 -3.51
CA TRP A 100 5.63 -5.79 -2.38
C TRP A 100 7.04 -5.44 -2.85
N VAL A 101 7.43 -4.20 -2.56
CA VAL A 101 8.80 -3.71 -2.68
C VAL A 101 9.50 -3.92 -1.34
N PRO A 102 10.56 -4.77 -1.29
CA PRO A 102 11.35 -4.92 -0.08
C PRO A 102 12.22 -3.68 0.18
N PRO A 103 12.64 -3.44 1.44
CA PRO A 103 13.55 -2.34 1.73
C PRO A 103 14.89 -2.53 0.99
N ASN A 104 15.54 -1.42 0.65
CA ASN A 104 16.89 -1.34 0.10
C ASN A 104 17.15 -2.18 -1.17
N CYS A 105 16.15 -2.37 -2.03
CA CYS A 105 16.30 -3.10 -3.30
C CYS A 105 16.48 -2.20 -4.54
N GLY A 106 16.68 -0.89 -4.36
CA GLY A 106 16.87 0.04 -5.48
C GLY A 106 15.60 0.41 -6.24
N MET A 107 14.41 -0.02 -5.78
CA MET A 107 13.12 0.39 -6.37
C MET A 107 12.81 1.88 -6.16
N VAL A 108 13.13 2.43 -4.99
CA VAL A 108 12.92 3.85 -4.66
C VAL A 108 14.17 4.45 -4.03
N PRO A 109 14.50 5.73 -4.29
CA PRO A 109 15.70 6.36 -3.73
C PRO A 109 15.77 6.32 -2.20
N SER A 110 14.62 6.34 -1.52
CA SER A 110 14.57 6.28 -0.05
C SER A 110 14.88 4.90 0.53
N GLY A 111 14.93 3.84 -0.29
CA GLY A 111 15.11 2.46 0.17
C GLY A 111 13.94 1.91 0.99
N PHE A 112 12.82 2.63 1.11
CA PHE A 112 11.69 2.16 1.92
C PHE A 112 10.82 1.14 1.21
N GLU A 113 10.29 0.20 2.00
CA GLU A 113 9.32 -0.78 1.52
C GLU A 113 7.99 -0.14 1.12
N GLU A 114 7.26 -0.82 0.25
CA GLU A 114 5.88 -0.44 -0.12
C GLU A 114 5.08 -1.67 -0.56
N ASP A 115 3.85 -1.77 -0.10
CA ASP A 115 2.88 -2.76 -0.57
C ASP A 115 1.84 -2.04 -1.46
N CYS A 116 1.45 -2.66 -2.57
CA CYS A 116 0.36 -2.23 -3.43
C CYS A 116 -0.70 -3.34 -3.52
N VAL A 117 -1.88 -3.10 -2.97
CA VAL A 117 -2.97 -4.07 -2.84
C VAL A 117 -3.98 -3.89 -3.96
N TRP A 118 -4.36 -4.98 -4.64
CA TRP A 118 -5.22 -4.91 -5.82
C TRP A 118 -6.68 -4.66 -5.48
N ASP A 119 -7.21 -5.39 -4.50
CA ASP A 119 -8.62 -5.28 -4.12
C ASP A 119 -8.76 -4.48 -2.81
N PRO A 120 -9.37 -3.27 -2.84
CA PRO A 120 -9.67 -2.48 -1.65
C PRO A 120 -10.43 -3.24 -0.55
N SER A 121 -11.25 -4.25 -0.89
CA SER A 121 -12.00 -5.05 0.09
C SER A 121 -11.10 -5.79 1.09
N ARG A 122 -9.82 -5.95 0.75
CA ARG A 122 -8.78 -6.57 1.59
C ARG A 122 -8.25 -5.64 2.67
N ILE A 123 -8.66 -4.38 2.67
CA ILE A 123 -8.15 -3.33 3.57
C ILE A 123 -9.27 -2.89 4.50
N GLU A 124 -9.02 -3.03 5.79
CA GLU A 124 -9.91 -2.53 6.82
C GLU A 124 -9.28 -1.33 7.52
N VAL A 125 -10.02 -0.23 7.61
CA VAL A 125 -9.61 0.97 8.34
C VAL A 125 -9.90 0.75 9.82
N LEU A 126 -8.85 0.74 10.65
CA LEU A 126 -8.97 0.58 12.11
C LEU A 126 -9.12 1.93 12.80
N SER A 127 -8.33 2.93 12.40
CA SER A 127 -8.38 4.27 13.00
C SER A 127 -7.81 5.33 12.08
N ILE A 128 -8.22 6.58 12.31
CA ILE A 128 -7.63 7.79 11.72
C ILE A 128 -6.74 8.43 12.79
N ILE A 129 -5.51 8.79 12.43
CA ILE A 129 -4.55 9.49 13.29
C ILE A 129 -4.28 10.86 12.65
N PRO A 130 -4.91 11.95 13.12
CA PRO A 130 -4.62 13.31 12.65
C PRO A 130 -3.17 13.71 12.99
N LEU A 131 -2.54 14.49 12.11
CA LEU A 131 -1.19 15.03 12.29
C LEU A 131 -1.19 16.57 12.41
#